data_AF-A0A958N8A7-F1
#
_entry.id   AF-A0A958N8A7-F1
#
_cell.length_a   1.000
_cell.length_b   1.000
_cell.length_c   1.000
_cell.angle_alpha   90.00
_cell.angle_beta   90.00
_cell.angle_gamma   90.00
#
_symmetry.space_group_name_H-M   'P 1'
#
loop_
_entity.id
_entity.type
_entity.pdbx_description
1 polymer ?
#
loop_
_entity_poly.entity_id
_entity_poly.type
_entity_poly.pdbx_seq_one_letter_code
_entity_poly.pdbx_strand_id
1 'polypeptide(L)' 'MPSYEYKGLNKLGKNVKGLVEAENLRTAQLRLKKDGIFVVEIKNKRTKQKKSKGGGGGRA' A
#
# COMPACT_ATOMS: atom_id res chain seq x y z
N MET A 1 -9.14 10.50 9.27
CA MET A 1 -9.67 9.38 8.45
C MET A 1 -8.66 8.24 8.47
N PRO A 2 -9.08 6.97 8.55
CA PRO A 2 -8.14 5.84 8.51
C PRO A 2 -7.43 5.76 7.15
N SER A 3 -6.14 5.42 7.19
CA SER A 3 -5.32 5.21 5.99
C SER A 3 -5.07 3.72 5.76
N TYR A 4 -5.26 3.27 4.53
CA TYR A 4 -5.03 1.89 4.10
C TYR A 4 -3.83 1.84 3.16
N GLU A 5 -2.90 0.93 3.43
CA GLU A 5 -1.80 0.66 2.52
C GLU A 5 -2.28 -0.27 1.41
N TYR A 6 -2.02 0.11 0.17
CA TYR A 6 -2.39 -0.69 -1.00
C TYR A 6 -1.16 -1.04 -1.84
N LYS A 7 -1.26 -2.17 -2.52
CA LYS A 7 -0.42 -2.58 -3.63
C LYS A 7 -1.30 -2.93 -4.80
N GLY A 8 -0.91 -2.49 -5.98
CA GLY A 8 -1.67 -2.72 -7.18
C GLY A 8 -0.84 -2.55 -8.43
N LEU A 9 -1.53 -2.61 -9.56
CA LEU A 9 -0.98 -2.33 -10.88
C LEU A 9 -1.64 -1.06 -11.42
N ASN A 10 -0.87 -0.14 -11.98
CA ASN A 10 -1.45 0.98 -12.73
C ASN A 10 -1.93 0.52 -14.11
N LYS A 11 -2.55 1.41 -14.89
CA LYS A 11 -3.01 1.13 -16.26
C LYS A 11 -1.90 0.62 -17.21
N LEU A 12 -0.63 0.86 -16.88
CA LEU A 12 0.53 0.39 -17.64
C LEU A 12 1.03 -0.99 -17.18
N GLY A 13 0.34 -1.63 -16.23
CA GLY A 13 0.77 -2.89 -15.64
C GLY A 13 1.97 -2.76 -14.69
N LYS A 14 2.35 -1.54 -14.29
CA LYS A 14 3.45 -1.32 -13.34
C LYS A 14 2.95 -1.47 -11.91
N ASN A 15 3.71 -2.18 -11.09
CA ASN A 15 3.45 -2.28 -9.66
C ASN A 15 3.55 -0.91 -8.98
N VAL A 16 2.45 -0.50 -8.37
CA VAL A 16 2.33 0.71 -7.56
C VAL A 16 1.95 0.32 -6.14
N LYS A 17 2.50 1.06 -5.17
CA LYS A 17 2.20 0.89 -3.75
C LYS A 17 2.06 2.26 -3.12
N GLY A 18 1.10 2.42 -2.24
CA GLY A 18 0.80 3.71 -1.63
C GLY A 18 -0.14 3.60 -0.45
N LEU A 19 -0.54 4.76 0.07
CA LEU A 19 -1.54 4.89 1.11
C LEU A 19 -2.77 5.56 0.51
N VAL A 20 -3.96 5.07 0.85
CA VAL A 20 -5.23 5.68 0.48
C VAL A 20 -6.02 5.95 1.76
N GLU A 21 -6.50 7.18 1.90
CA GLU A 21 -7.41 7.53 3.00
C GLU A 21 -8.83 7.14 2.61
N ALA A 22 -9.52 6.45 3.51
CA ALA A 22 -10.88 6.01 3.26
C ALA A 22 -11.61 5.74 4.57
N GLU A 23 -12.94 5.73 4.53
CA GLU A 23 -13.77 5.42 5.70
C GLU A 23 -13.80 3.92 5.98
N ASN A 24 -13.62 3.09 4.95
CA ASN A 24 -13.58 1.63 5.04
C ASN A 24 -12.82 0.99 3.84
N LEU A 25 -12.58 -0.33 3.89
CA LEU A 25 -11.85 -1.05 2.83
C LEU A 25 -12.53 -0.96 1.45
N ARG A 26 -13.86 -0.97 1.41
CA ARG A 26 -14.64 -0.94 0.17
C ARG A 26 -14.48 0.41 -0.54
N THR A 27 -14.57 1.51 0.20
CA THR A 27 -14.37 2.88 -0.31
C THR A 27 -12.92 3.10 -0.74
N ALA A 28 -11.95 2.53 -0.02
CA ALA A 28 -10.55 2.53 -0.42
C ALA A 28 -10.32 1.85 -1.77
N GLN A 29 -10.87 0.66 -1.98
CA GLN A 29 -10.77 -0.04 -3.26
C GLN A 29 -11.47 0.72 -4.40
N LEU A 30 -12.64 1.32 -4.13
CA LEU A 30 -13.36 2.13 -5.12
C LEU A 30 -12.57 3.37 -5.54
N ARG A 31 -11.93 4.07 -4.59
CA ARG A 31 -11.02 5.19 -4.88
C ARG A 31 -9.88 4.74 -5.79
N LEU A 32 -9.17 3.68 -5.41
CA LEU A 32 -8.04 3.16 -6.19
C LEU A 32 -8.45 2.71 -7.60
N LYS A 33 -9.61 2.06 -7.75
CA LYS A 33 -10.15 1.71 -9.07
C LYS A 33 -10.45 2.96 -9.92
N LYS A 34 -11.04 4.01 -9.33
CA LYS A 34 -11.28 5.30 -10.02
C LYS A 34 -9.97 5.96 -10.45
N ASP A 35 -8.92 5.83 -9.65
CA ASP A 35 -7.57 6.31 -9.97
C ASP A 35 -6.86 5.44 -11.04
N GLY A 36 -7.51 4.38 -11.52
CA GLY A 36 -6.93 3.47 -12.52
C GLY A 36 -5.89 2.50 -11.94
N ILE A 37 -5.97 2.24 -10.64
CA ILE A 37 -5.12 1.31 -9.92
C ILE A 37 -5.89 0.02 -9.67
N PHE A 38 -5.41 -1.07 -10.26
CA PHE A 38 -5.87 -2.43 -9.99
C PHE A 38 -5.30 -2.91 -8.67
N VAL A 39 -6.12 -2.88 -7.62
CA VAL A 39 -5.72 -3.31 -6.27
C VAL A 39 -5.49 -4.82 -6.25
N VAL A 40 -4.26 -5.22 -5.96
CA VAL A 40 -3.87 -6.63 -5.74
C VAL A 40 -3.95 -6.98 -4.26
N GLU A 41 -3.55 -6.05 -3.39
CA GLU A 41 -3.52 -6.24 -1.95
C GLU A 41 -3.84 -4.90 -1.26
N ILE A 42 -4.70 -4.91 -0.24
CA ILE A 42 -4.96 -3.73 0.59
C ILE A 42 -5.02 -4.13 2.05
N LYS A 43 -4.31 -3.40 2.91
CA LYS A 43 -4.16 -3.68 4.33
C LYS A 43 -4.38 -2.43 5.16
N ASN A 44 -5.12 -2.57 6.25
CA ASN A 44 -5.23 -1.51 7.24
C ASN A 44 -3.89 -1.41 7.97
N LYS A 45 -3.16 -0.32 7.76
CA LYS A 45 -1.90 -0.09 8.47
C LYS A 45 -2.21 0.52 9.83
N ARG A 46 -2.84 -0.27 10.71
CA ARG A 46 -2.74 -0.03 12.15
C ARG A 46 -1.32 -0.40 12.55
N THR A 47 -0.40 0.56 12.40
CA THR A 47 0.91 0.60 13.06
C THR A 47 1.59 -0.77 13.22
N LYS A 48 1.87 -1.49 12.12
CA LYS A 48 2.95 -2.48 12.18
C LYS A 48 4.25 -1.68 12.13
N GLN A 49 4.85 -1.54 13.32
CA GLN A 49 6.22 -1.10 13.56
C GLN A 49 7.08 -1.40 12.34
N LYS A 50 7.82 -0.38 11.89
CA LYS A 50 9.05 -0.55 11.10
C LYS A 50 9.83 -1.71 11.72
N LYS A 51 9.76 -2.91 11.14
CA LYS A 51 10.89 -3.83 11.21
C LYS A 51 11.86 -3.26 10.18
N SER A 52 12.65 -2.31 10.66
CA SER A 52 13.83 -1.79 9.99
C SER A 52 14.55 -2.96 9.35
N LYS A 53 14.69 -2.87 8.04
CA LYS A 53 15.56 -3.69 7.24
C LYS A 53 16.98 -3.40 7.74
N GLY A 54 17.44 -4.19 8.71
CA GLY A 54 18.84 -4.23 9.12
C GLY A 54 19.63 -4.74 7.93
N GLY A 55 20.24 -3.83 7.20
CA GLY A 55 21.16 -4.11 6.10
C GLY A 55 22.54 -3.59 6.46
N GLY A 56 23.55 -4.43 6.22
CA GLY A 56 24.98 -4.13 6.33
C GLY A 56 25.54 -4.64 7.66
N GLY A 57 26.31 -5.72 7.75
CA GLY A 57 27.41 -6.08 6.86
C GLY A 57 28.68 -5.39 7.34
N GLY A 58 29.24 -5.85 8.46
CA GLY A 58 30.59 -5.53 8.92
C GLY A 58 31.43 -6.79 8.85
N ARG A 59 32.13 -6.97 7.73
CA ARG A 59 33.33 -7.81 7.67
C ARG A 59 34.51 -6.88 7.99
N ALA A 60 35.28 -7.20 9.02
CA ALA A 60 36.64 -6.74 9.25
C ALA A 60 37.35 -7.83 10.06
#